data_AF-A0A0G0DAN0-F1
#
_entry.id   AF-A0A0G0DAN0-F1
#
_cell.length_a   1.000
_cell.length_b   1.000
_cell.length_c   1.000
_cell.angle_alpha   90.00
_cell.angle_beta   90.00
_cell.angle_gamma   90.00
#
_symmetry.space_group_name_H-M   'P 1'
#
loop_
_entity.id
_entity.type
_entity.pdbx_description
1 polymer ?
#
loop_
_entity_poly.entity_id
_entity_poly.type
_entity_poly.pdbx_seq_one_letter_code
_entity_poly.pdbx_strand_id
1 'polypeptide(L)'
;MKSPQFKAGNMGVFNEKVSLSDLRKIDPISILGLYISQSLLFLGILLILLNNLNIIAPGSYFGAYNWVTVVVFFIGLFINFISIPFLYFSSLKNFIKESDFWDKETFWILPLFFFGTFFLYNSLIAPALALLILSIMTIASIHIKFIFKARKINMENEKGLYASREQYEVTLKYLSAYYILLLALLVSFDPLYQVFFWIRLHT
;
A
#
# COMPACT_ATOMS: atom_id res chain seq x y z
N MET A 1 33.90 -12.53 -54.31
CA MET A 1 33.43 -12.08 -52.98
C MET A 1 32.84 -10.69 -53.12
N LYS A 2 31.52 -10.53 -52.87
CA LYS A 2 30.82 -9.25 -52.91
C LYS A 2 30.56 -8.81 -51.47
N SER A 3 31.00 -7.61 -51.13
CA SER A 3 30.74 -6.94 -49.84
C SER A 3 29.24 -6.77 -49.61
N PRO A 4 28.73 -6.90 -48.38
CA PRO A 4 27.34 -6.57 -48.09
C PRO A 4 27.16 -5.04 -48.15
N GLN A 5 26.32 -4.58 -49.08
CA GLN A 5 25.83 -3.20 -49.13
C GLN A 5 24.79 -3.02 -48.01
N PHE A 6 25.06 -2.11 -47.07
CA PHE A 6 24.05 -1.64 -46.14
C PHE A 6 23.01 -0.81 -46.90
N LYS A 7 21.75 -1.27 -46.92
CA LYS A 7 20.61 -0.48 -47.39
C LYS A 7 20.40 0.70 -46.44
N ALA A 8 20.62 1.91 -46.94
CA ALA A 8 20.13 3.13 -46.31
C ALA A 8 18.60 3.13 -46.35
N GLY A 9 17.96 2.76 -45.24
CA GLY A 9 16.51 2.73 -45.11
C GLY A 9 16.10 2.81 -43.65
N ASN A 10 15.45 3.92 -43.28
CA ASN A 10 14.79 4.19 -42.00
C ASN A 10 15.67 4.30 -40.74
N MET A 11 16.53 5.32 -40.70
CA MET A 11 16.92 5.97 -39.42
C MET A 11 15.90 7.07 -39.00
N GLY A 12 14.62 6.90 -39.34
CA GLY A 12 13.55 7.88 -39.14
C GLY A 12 12.59 7.58 -37.98
N VAL A 13 12.90 6.62 -37.10
CA VAL A 13 11.93 6.15 -36.07
C VAL A 13 12.40 6.39 -34.63
N PHE A 14 13.60 6.93 -34.40
CA PHE A 14 14.16 7.07 -33.04
C PHE A 14 14.21 8.51 -32.50
N ASN A 15 13.28 9.37 -32.92
CA ASN A 15 13.18 10.70 -32.32
C ASN A 15 11.75 11.26 -32.31
N GLU A 16 10.75 10.40 -32.03
CA GLU A 16 9.55 10.93 -31.42
C GLU A 16 9.95 11.45 -30.03
N LYS A 17 9.98 12.77 -29.88
CA LYS A 17 9.84 13.40 -28.58
C LYS A 17 8.44 13.03 -28.09
N VAL A 18 8.29 11.83 -27.52
CA VAL A 18 7.13 11.49 -26.71
C VAL A 18 7.13 12.50 -25.59
N SER A 19 6.21 13.45 -25.65
CA SER A 19 6.13 14.47 -24.61
C SER A 19 5.80 13.75 -23.31
N LEU A 20 6.42 14.14 -22.18
CA LEU A 20 6.05 13.61 -20.87
C LEU A 20 4.56 13.86 -20.55
N SER A 21 3.90 14.77 -21.28
CA SER A 21 2.45 14.99 -21.24
C SER A 21 1.61 13.94 -21.99
N ASP A 22 2.20 13.16 -22.91
CA ASP A 22 1.56 12.00 -23.56
C ASP A 22 1.72 10.70 -22.74
N LEU A 23 2.58 10.71 -21.72
CA LEU A 23 2.67 9.65 -20.72
C LEU A 23 1.44 9.71 -19.80
N ARG A 24 0.40 8.95 -20.19
CA ARG A 24 -0.65 8.35 -19.35
C ARG A 24 -1.24 9.31 -18.29
N LYS A 25 -2.33 10.00 -18.63
CA LYS A 25 -3.10 10.87 -17.70
C LYS A 25 -3.45 10.13 -16.40
N ILE A 26 -2.73 10.43 -15.33
CA ILE A 26 -3.02 9.94 -13.97
C ILE A 26 -4.26 10.66 -13.45
N ASP A 27 -5.16 9.92 -12.82
CA ASP A 27 -6.36 10.50 -12.21
C ASP A 27 -5.98 11.32 -10.96
N PRO A 28 -6.34 12.62 -10.87
CA PRO A 28 -6.04 13.46 -9.70
C PRO A 28 -6.58 12.88 -8.39
N ILE A 29 -7.71 12.16 -8.45
CA ILE A 29 -8.33 11.52 -7.30
C ILE A 29 -7.44 10.41 -6.73
N SER A 30 -6.79 9.64 -7.61
CA SER A 30 -5.84 8.59 -7.23
C SER A 30 -4.62 9.17 -6.52
N ILE A 31 -4.09 10.27 -7.04
CA ILE A 31 -2.96 10.99 -6.43
C ILE A 31 -3.34 11.50 -5.04
N LEU A 32 -4.49 12.17 -4.93
CA LEU A 32 -4.95 12.73 -3.66
C LEU A 32 -5.19 11.63 -2.62
N GLY A 33 -5.87 10.54 -2.99
CA GLY A 33 -6.15 9.44 -2.08
C GLY A 33 -4.89 8.73 -1.59
N LEU A 34 -3.87 8.60 -2.45
CA LEU A 34 -2.56 8.08 -2.03
C LEU A 34 -1.89 8.99 -1.00
N TYR A 35 -1.82 10.30 -1.25
CA TYR A 35 -1.20 11.24 -0.32
C TYR A 35 -1.94 11.37 1.01
N ILE A 36 -3.28 11.33 0.99
CA ILE A 36 -4.08 11.29 2.23
C ILE A 36 -3.73 10.04 3.04
N SER A 37 -3.66 8.88 2.38
CA SER A 37 -3.34 7.61 3.04
C SER A 37 -1.95 7.62 3.66
N GLN A 38 -0.95 8.14 2.92
CA GLN A 38 0.41 8.32 3.43
C GLN A 38 0.46 9.30 4.60
N SER A 39 -0.23 10.44 4.50
CA SER A 39 -0.24 11.46 5.54
C SER A 39 -0.84 10.93 6.83
N LEU A 40 -1.94 10.18 6.76
CA LEU A 40 -2.55 9.52 7.91
C LEU A 40 -1.59 8.53 8.58
N LEU A 41 -0.91 7.72 7.78
CA LEU A 41 0.10 6.79 8.28
C LEU A 41 1.23 7.52 9.02
N PHE A 42 1.84 8.51 8.38
CA PHE A 42 2.94 9.27 8.98
C PHE A 42 2.49 10.03 10.24
N LEU A 43 1.28 10.58 10.24
CA LEU A 43 0.68 11.22 11.41
C LEU A 43 0.54 10.22 12.57
N GLY A 44 0.03 9.02 12.30
CA GLY A 44 -0.09 7.96 13.31
C GLY A 44 1.27 7.58 13.92
N ILE A 45 2.28 7.34 13.07
CA ILE A 45 3.64 7.02 13.53
C ILE A 45 4.23 8.17 14.35
N LEU A 46 4.09 9.41 13.89
CA LEU A 46 4.60 10.59 14.57
C LEU A 46 3.97 10.75 15.96
N LEU A 47 2.65 10.58 16.07
CA LEU A 47 1.95 10.64 17.35
C LEU A 47 2.46 9.58 18.33
N ILE A 48 2.66 8.34 17.87
CA ILE A 48 3.22 7.27 18.71
C ILE A 48 4.63 7.63 19.17
N LEU A 49 5.49 8.12 18.27
CA LEU A 49 6.87 8.47 18.59
C LEU A 49 6.92 9.60 19.63
N LEU A 50 6.19 10.69 19.39
CA LEU A 50 6.13 11.84 20.31
C LEU A 50 5.56 11.44 21.68
N ASN A 51 4.61 10.51 21.72
CA ASN A 51 4.07 9.99 22.98
C ASN A 51 5.11 9.17 23.75
N ASN A 52 5.78 8.23 23.09
CA ASN A 52 6.81 7.40 23.75
C ASN A 52 8.04 8.22 24.19
N LEU A 53 8.31 9.36 23.56
CA LEU A 53 9.32 10.33 23.98
C LEU A 53 8.84 11.29 25.09
N ASN A 54 7.66 11.07 25.67
CA ASN A 54 7.05 11.92 26.70
C ASN A 54 6.82 13.39 26.29
N ILE A 55 6.72 13.70 24.99
CA ILE A 55 6.57 15.09 24.50
C ILE A 55 5.12 15.58 24.61
N ILE A 56 4.15 14.73 24.25
CA ILE A 56 2.73 15.14 24.08
C ILE A 56 1.75 14.60 25.12
N ALA A 57 2.07 13.48 25.78
CA ALA A 57 1.32 12.99 26.95
C ALA A 57 2.32 12.42 27.98
N PRO A 58 2.95 13.30 28.79
CA PRO A 58 3.99 12.89 29.72
C PRO A 58 3.51 11.81 30.70
N GLY A 59 4.35 10.79 30.93
CA GLY A 59 4.03 9.67 31.81
C GLY A 59 3.06 8.64 31.20
N SER A 60 2.73 8.78 29.92
CA SER A 60 1.94 7.81 29.17
C SER A 60 2.75 7.23 28.01
N TYR A 61 2.25 6.14 27.42
CA TYR A 61 2.87 5.48 26.27
C TYR A 61 1.78 4.94 25.34
N PHE A 62 2.14 4.67 24.07
CA PHE A 62 1.19 4.09 23.14
C PHE A 62 0.79 2.68 23.56
N GLY A 63 -0.52 2.43 23.61
CA GLY A 63 -1.10 1.20 24.13
C GLY A 63 -1.62 1.33 25.56
N ALA A 64 -1.21 2.36 26.32
CA ALA A 64 -1.98 2.76 27.50
C ALA A 64 -3.26 3.50 27.06
N TYR A 65 -4.31 3.45 27.88
CA TYR A 65 -5.55 4.18 27.61
C TYR A 65 -5.33 5.69 27.79
N ASN A 66 -4.99 6.36 26.70
CA ASN A 66 -4.79 7.82 26.63
C ASN A 66 -5.35 8.34 25.30
N TRP A 67 -5.45 9.67 25.19
CA TRP A 67 -6.00 10.32 24.00
C TRP A 67 -5.21 10.02 22.72
N VAL A 68 -3.87 9.85 22.82
CA VAL A 68 -3.02 9.52 21.67
C VAL A 68 -3.39 8.13 21.12
N THR A 69 -3.50 7.14 22.00
CA THR A 69 -3.90 5.77 21.65
C THR A 69 -5.27 5.76 20.98
N VAL A 70 -6.23 6.55 21.47
CA VAL A 70 -7.57 6.68 20.86
C VAL A 70 -7.48 7.28 19.45
N VAL A 71 -6.72 8.37 19.26
CA VAL A 71 -6.56 9.01 17.94
C VAL A 71 -5.88 8.05 16.95
N VAL A 72 -4.77 7.42 17.36
CA VAL A 72 -4.03 6.46 16.54
C VAL A 72 -4.90 5.24 16.18
N PHE A 73 -5.73 4.78 17.11
CA PHE A 73 -6.71 3.73 16.84
C PHE A 73 -7.70 4.10 15.73
N PHE A 74 -8.26 5.32 15.76
CA PHE A 74 -9.15 5.79 14.69
C PHE A 74 -8.42 5.97 13.35
N ILE A 75 -7.15 6.42 13.37
CA ILE A 75 -6.30 6.43 12.18
C ILE A 75 -6.17 5.01 11.62
N GLY A 76 -5.90 4.01 12.47
CA GLY A 76 -5.84 2.60 12.10
C GLY A 76 -7.13 2.09 11.45
N LEU A 77 -8.28 2.42 12.02
CA LEU A 77 -9.59 2.08 11.45
C LEU A 77 -9.78 2.71 10.06
N PHE A 78 -9.47 4.00 9.93
CA PHE A 78 -9.59 4.70 8.65
C PHE A 78 -8.67 4.08 7.59
N ILE A 79 -7.42 3.79 7.95
CA ILE A 79 -6.46 3.15 7.04
C ILE A 79 -6.99 1.82 6.54
N ASN A 80 -7.44 0.95 7.46
CA ASN A 80 -7.80 -0.42 7.11
C ASN A 80 -9.15 -0.51 6.37
N PHE A 81 -10.15 0.29 6.74
CA PHE A 81 -11.49 0.22 6.16
C PHE A 81 -11.75 1.20 5.01
N ILE A 82 -10.92 2.24 4.85
CA ILE A 82 -11.14 3.28 3.83
C ILE A 82 -9.93 3.39 2.90
N SER A 83 -8.74 3.71 3.41
CA SER A 83 -7.56 3.94 2.57
C SER A 83 -7.14 2.71 1.76
N ILE A 84 -6.98 1.54 2.40
CA ILE A 84 -6.56 0.32 1.70
C ILE A 84 -7.59 -0.09 0.64
N PRO A 85 -8.91 -0.20 0.95
CA PRO A 85 -9.93 -0.45 -0.06
C PRO A 85 -9.87 0.55 -1.22
N PHE A 86 -9.79 1.85 -0.91
CA PHE A 86 -9.69 2.88 -1.92
C PHE A 86 -8.48 2.65 -2.85
N LEU A 87 -7.30 2.37 -2.31
CA LEU A 87 -6.09 2.12 -3.10
C LEU A 87 -6.22 0.88 -3.99
N TYR A 88 -6.89 -0.19 -3.54
CA TYR A 88 -7.21 -1.32 -4.43
C TYR A 88 -8.03 -0.88 -5.63
N PHE A 89 -9.16 -0.17 -5.40
CA PHE A 89 -10.02 0.31 -6.48
C PHE A 89 -9.31 1.27 -7.42
N SER A 90 -8.54 2.21 -6.86
CA SER A 90 -7.78 3.20 -7.60
C SER A 90 -6.68 2.56 -8.43
N SER A 91 -5.93 1.61 -7.85
CA SER A 91 -4.87 0.86 -8.52
C SER A 91 -5.41 0.10 -9.74
N LEU A 92 -6.52 -0.62 -9.59
CA LEU A 92 -7.14 -1.31 -10.73
C LEU A 92 -7.63 -0.34 -11.81
N LYS A 93 -8.19 0.81 -11.42
CA LYS A 93 -8.63 1.84 -12.36
C LYS A 93 -7.45 2.39 -13.16
N ASN A 94 -6.33 2.66 -12.49
CA ASN A 94 -5.10 3.12 -13.14
C ASN A 94 -4.49 2.03 -14.02
N PHE A 95 -4.52 0.78 -13.59
CA PHE A 95 -4.10 -0.37 -14.39
C PHE A 95 -4.91 -0.51 -15.69
N ILE A 96 -6.25 -0.43 -15.61
CA ILE A 96 -7.13 -0.51 -16.79
C ILE A 96 -6.89 0.68 -17.74
N LYS A 97 -6.55 1.86 -17.21
CA LYS A 97 -6.16 3.04 -18.00
C LYS A 97 -4.72 2.99 -18.51
N GLU A 98 -4.04 1.86 -18.32
CA GLU A 98 -2.64 1.65 -18.65
C GLU A 98 -1.71 2.67 -17.98
N SER A 99 -2.04 3.22 -16.81
CA SER A 99 -1.18 4.16 -16.06
C SER A 99 -0.32 3.43 -15.04
N ASP A 100 1.01 3.57 -15.08
CA ASP A 100 1.94 2.89 -14.15
C ASP A 100 1.79 3.33 -12.68
N PHE A 101 0.95 4.33 -12.41
CA PHE A 101 0.62 4.76 -11.05
C PHE A 101 0.01 3.64 -10.19
N TRP A 102 -0.60 2.63 -10.82
CA TRP A 102 -1.14 1.45 -10.13
C TRP A 102 -0.08 0.76 -9.26
N ASP A 103 1.17 0.72 -9.69
CA ASP A 103 2.25 0.01 -8.99
C ASP A 103 2.58 0.72 -7.68
N LYS A 104 2.68 2.06 -7.74
CA LYS A 104 2.87 2.90 -6.56
C LYS A 104 1.72 2.73 -5.55
N GLU A 105 0.48 2.71 -6.01
CA GLU A 105 -0.67 2.49 -5.13
C GLU A 105 -0.64 1.11 -4.48
N THR A 106 -0.34 0.07 -5.27
CA THR A 106 -0.25 -1.31 -4.79
C THR A 106 0.88 -1.49 -3.79
N PHE A 107 2.02 -0.86 -4.03
CA PHE A 107 3.14 -0.85 -3.09
C PHE A 107 2.72 -0.27 -1.73
N TRP A 108 2.03 0.87 -1.72
CA TRP A 108 1.65 1.55 -0.47
C TRP A 108 0.57 0.83 0.33
N ILE A 109 -0.19 -0.07 -0.28
CA ILE A 109 -1.13 -0.94 0.45
C ILE A 109 -0.40 -1.75 1.53
N LEU A 110 0.83 -2.21 1.28
CA LEU A 110 1.58 -3.04 2.22
C LEU A 110 1.95 -2.33 3.53
N PRO A 111 2.67 -1.18 3.52
CA PRO A 111 2.95 -0.45 4.76
C PRO A 111 1.67 0.02 5.45
N LEU A 112 0.65 0.44 4.69
CA LEU A 112 -0.65 0.81 5.28
C LEU A 112 -1.29 -0.37 6.01
N PHE A 113 -1.27 -1.56 5.41
CA PHE A 113 -1.77 -2.77 6.07
C PHE A 113 -1.00 -3.07 7.35
N PHE A 114 0.34 -3.06 7.29
CA PHE A 114 1.19 -3.35 8.44
C PHE A 114 0.91 -2.41 9.61
N PHE A 115 1.04 -1.11 9.38
CA PHE A 115 0.90 -0.11 10.44
C PHE A 115 -0.56 0.08 10.87
N GLY A 116 -1.52 0.03 9.94
CA GLY A 116 -2.94 0.10 10.28
C GLY A 116 -3.37 -1.08 11.15
N THR A 117 -2.91 -2.29 10.85
CA THR A 117 -3.12 -3.49 11.68
C THR A 117 -2.46 -3.33 13.05
N PHE A 118 -1.23 -2.82 13.11
CA PHE A 118 -0.52 -2.56 14.37
C PHE A 118 -1.24 -1.52 15.25
N PHE A 119 -1.74 -0.42 14.66
CA PHE A 119 -2.46 0.63 15.38
C PHE A 119 -3.71 0.09 16.09
N LEU A 120 -4.39 -0.88 15.48
CA LEU A 120 -5.52 -1.56 16.11
C LEU A 120 -5.02 -2.54 17.19
N TYR A 121 -4.08 -3.42 16.84
CA TYR A 121 -3.60 -4.51 17.70
C TYR A 121 -3.10 -4.01 19.06
N ASN A 122 -2.28 -2.95 19.07
CA ASN A 122 -1.64 -2.45 20.29
C ASN A 122 -2.45 -1.40 21.07
N SER A 123 -3.65 -1.04 20.62
CA SER A 123 -4.41 0.05 21.25
C SER A 123 -4.98 -0.27 22.64
N LEU A 124 -5.00 -1.54 23.08
CA LEU A 124 -5.67 -2.03 24.31
C LEU A 124 -7.12 -1.53 24.50
N ILE A 125 -7.77 -1.08 23.42
CA ILE A 125 -9.16 -0.63 23.41
C ILE A 125 -10.08 -1.85 23.29
N ALA A 126 -11.16 -1.91 24.07
CA ALA A 126 -12.00 -3.11 24.20
C ALA A 126 -12.47 -3.72 22.85
N PRO A 127 -13.00 -2.97 21.87
CA PRO A 127 -13.37 -3.52 20.56
C PRO A 127 -12.20 -3.76 19.60
N ALA A 128 -10.95 -3.45 19.95
CA ALA A 128 -9.85 -3.40 19.01
C ALA A 128 -9.54 -4.75 18.36
N LEU A 129 -9.57 -5.84 19.12
CA LEU A 129 -9.32 -7.18 18.58
C LEU A 129 -10.42 -7.61 17.58
N ALA A 130 -11.68 -7.33 17.90
CA ALA A 130 -12.80 -7.64 17.00
C ALA A 130 -12.71 -6.84 15.70
N LEU A 131 -12.40 -5.55 15.79
CA LEU A 131 -12.23 -4.68 14.62
C LEU A 131 -10.99 -5.04 13.81
N LEU A 132 -9.92 -5.50 14.46
CA LEU A 132 -8.73 -6.03 13.81
C LEU A 132 -9.09 -7.24 12.94
N ILE A 133 -9.75 -8.26 13.50
CA ILE A 133 -10.18 -9.45 12.77
C ILE A 133 -11.08 -9.06 11.60
N LEU A 134 -12.07 -8.20 11.83
CA LEU A 134 -12.98 -7.72 10.79
C LEU A 134 -12.24 -6.97 9.67
N SER A 135 -11.23 -6.17 10.02
CA SER A 135 -10.42 -5.44 9.05
C SER A 135 -9.57 -6.37 8.19
N ILE A 136 -8.96 -7.40 8.79
CA ILE A 136 -8.20 -8.43 8.07
C ILE A 136 -9.12 -9.19 7.11
N MET A 137 -10.31 -9.60 7.56
CA MET A 137 -11.29 -10.28 6.71
C MET A 137 -11.74 -9.40 5.53
N THR A 138 -11.95 -8.11 5.78
CA THR A 138 -12.35 -7.13 4.77
C THR A 138 -11.26 -6.96 3.71
N ILE A 139 -10.02 -6.74 4.14
CA ILE A 139 -8.87 -6.58 3.25
C ILE A 139 -8.61 -7.86 2.47
N ALA A 140 -8.69 -9.04 3.10
CA ALA A 140 -8.57 -10.32 2.42
C ALA A 140 -9.65 -10.51 1.35
N SER A 141 -10.91 -10.18 1.67
CA SER A 141 -12.03 -10.28 0.72
C SER A 141 -11.85 -9.37 -0.49
N ILE A 142 -11.39 -8.13 -0.26
CA ILE A 142 -11.06 -7.19 -1.32
C ILE A 142 -9.89 -7.72 -2.14
N HIS A 143 -8.80 -8.13 -1.50
CA HIS A 143 -7.62 -8.65 -2.19
C HIS A 143 -7.96 -9.82 -3.12
N ILE A 144 -8.71 -10.81 -2.63
CA ILE A 144 -9.18 -11.97 -3.42
C ILE A 144 -10.02 -11.50 -4.61
N LYS A 145 -10.96 -10.58 -4.40
CA LYS A 145 -11.78 -10.00 -5.48
C LYS A 145 -10.92 -9.35 -6.56
N PHE A 146 -9.85 -8.66 -6.18
CA PHE A 146 -8.97 -7.97 -7.14
C PHE A 146 -8.05 -8.93 -7.89
N ILE A 147 -7.58 -10.01 -7.25
CA ILE A 147 -6.89 -11.11 -7.95
C ILE A 147 -7.80 -11.71 -9.03
N PHE A 148 -9.06 -12.03 -8.69
CA PHE A 148 -10.00 -12.57 -9.67
C PHE A 148 -10.28 -11.60 -10.83
N LYS A 149 -10.41 -10.31 -10.55
CA LYS A 149 -10.55 -9.28 -11.59
C LYS A 149 -9.32 -9.19 -12.49
N ALA A 150 -8.12 -9.17 -11.91
CA ALA A 150 -6.86 -9.15 -12.67
C ALA A 150 -6.77 -10.35 -13.61
N ARG A 151 -7.04 -11.56 -13.09
CA ARG A 151 -7.03 -12.80 -13.86
C ARG A 151 -8.04 -12.77 -15.00
N LYS A 152 -9.26 -12.29 -14.75
CA LYS A 152 -10.29 -12.15 -15.79
C LYS A 152 -9.84 -11.22 -16.92
N ILE A 153 -9.25 -10.06 -16.58
CA ILE A 153 -8.73 -9.09 -17.56
C ILE A 153 -7.61 -9.70 -18.42
N ASN A 154 -6.76 -10.53 -17.82
CA ASN A 154 -5.69 -11.24 -18.52
C ASN A 154 -6.23 -12.31 -19.49
N MET A 155 -7.30 -13.04 -19.12
CA MET A 155 -7.88 -14.09 -19.97
C MET A 155 -8.70 -13.56 -21.16
N GLU A 156 -9.35 -12.41 -21.02
CA GLU A 156 -10.26 -11.87 -22.06
C GLU A 156 -9.53 -11.15 -23.22
N ASN A 157 -8.22 -10.92 -23.12
CA ASN A 157 -7.45 -10.13 -24.10
C ASN A 157 -6.30 -10.93 -24.72
N GLU A 158 -6.61 -11.90 -25.59
CA GLU A 158 -5.61 -12.69 -26.34
C GLU A 158 -4.89 -11.91 -27.46
N LYS A 159 -5.31 -10.68 -27.78
CA LYS A 159 -4.78 -9.91 -28.91
C LYS A 159 -4.31 -8.53 -28.48
N GLY A 160 -2.99 -8.39 -28.29
CA GLY A 160 -2.30 -7.11 -28.41
C GLY A 160 -1.76 -6.53 -27.09
N LEU A 161 -0.43 -6.53 -27.03
CA LEU A 161 0.48 -5.74 -26.19
C LEU A 161 0.38 -5.85 -24.65
N TYR A 162 1.58 -5.74 -24.06
CA TYR A 162 1.91 -5.23 -22.73
C TYR A 162 2.29 -6.25 -21.63
N ALA A 163 3.61 -6.41 -21.47
CA ALA A 163 4.28 -7.01 -20.31
C ALA A 163 3.79 -6.46 -18.94
N SER A 164 3.14 -5.30 -18.91
CA SER A 164 2.59 -4.69 -17.68
C SER A 164 1.36 -5.41 -17.11
N ARG A 165 0.65 -6.24 -17.90
CA ARG A 165 -0.58 -6.91 -17.46
C ARG A 165 -0.31 -8.15 -16.60
N GLU A 166 0.67 -8.96 -16.99
CA GLU A 166 1.16 -10.04 -16.14
C GLU A 166 1.78 -9.49 -14.85
N GLN A 167 2.47 -8.34 -14.93
CA GLN A 167 3.06 -7.67 -13.77
C GLN A 167 2.01 -7.32 -12.71
N TYR A 168 0.84 -6.80 -13.09
CA TYR A 168 -0.21 -6.46 -12.11
C TYR A 168 -0.67 -7.68 -11.29
N GLU A 169 -0.95 -8.80 -11.96
CA GLU A 169 -1.35 -10.04 -11.28
C GLU A 169 -0.23 -10.59 -10.39
N VAL A 170 1.01 -10.55 -10.87
CA VAL A 170 2.19 -10.98 -10.12
C VAL A 170 2.40 -10.11 -8.88
N THR A 171 2.27 -8.78 -8.99
CA THR A 171 2.38 -7.86 -7.83
C THR A 171 1.32 -8.19 -6.78
N LEU A 172 0.08 -8.50 -7.18
CA LEU A 172 -0.96 -8.92 -6.23
C LEU A 172 -0.62 -10.24 -5.52
N LYS A 173 -0.03 -11.21 -6.22
CA LYS A 173 0.42 -12.48 -5.60
C LYS A 173 1.53 -12.26 -4.58
N TYR A 174 2.49 -11.39 -4.88
CA TYR A 174 3.52 -11.01 -3.92
C TYR A 174 2.92 -10.31 -2.70
N LEU A 175 1.96 -9.42 -2.91
CA LEU A 175 1.24 -8.77 -1.82
C LEU A 175 0.52 -9.79 -0.92
N SER A 176 -0.04 -10.88 -1.46
CA SER A 176 -0.59 -11.98 -0.65
C SER A 176 0.45 -12.59 0.29
N ALA A 177 1.65 -12.91 -0.23
CA ALA A 177 2.73 -13.50 0.55
C ALA A 177 3.20 -12.55 1.66
N TYR A 178 3.31 -11.26 1.35
CA TYR A 178 3.68 -10.25 2.34
C TYR A 178 2.63 -10.07 3.43
N TYR A 179 1.34 -10.13 3.12
CA TYR A 179 0.30 -10.10 4.16
C TYR A 179 0.42 -11.24 5.16
N ILE A 180 0.61 -12.47 4.67
CA ILE A 180 0.77 -13.65 5.54
C ILE A 180 2.02 -13.49 6.41
N LEU A 181 3.14 -13.09 5.80
CA LEU A 181 4.40 -12.87 6.52
C LEU A 181 4.23 -11.81 7.63
N LEU A 182 3.60 -10.68 7.32
CA LEU A 182 3.39 -9.60 8.28
C LEU A 182 2.46 -10.01 9.42
N LEU A 183 1.39 -10.76 9.14
CA LEU A 183 0.50 -11.27 10.18
C LEU A 183 1.23 -12.27 11.09
N ALA A 184 2.04 -13.16 10.51
CA ALA A 184 2.86 -14.09 11.28
C ALA A 184 3.86 -13.35 12.17
N LEU A 185 4.54 -12.32 11.64
CA LEU A 185 5.47 -11.49 12.40
C LEU A 185 4.77 -10.71 13.52
N LEU A 186 3.59 -10.15 13.25
CA LEU A 186 2.80 -9.41 14.24
C LEU A 186 2.44 -10.32 15.42
N VAL A 187 1.91 -11.52 15.15
CA VAL A 187 1.50 -12.47 16.20
C VAL A 187 2.70 -13.07 16.95
N SER A 188 3.82 -13.32 16.26
CA SER A 188 4.96 -14.03 16.85
C SER A 188 5.91 -13.14 17.65
N PHE A 189 6.08 -11.88 17.26
CA PHE A 189 7.15 -11.03 17.80
C PHE A 189 6.69 -9.62 18.21
N ASP A 190 5.57 -9.13 17.68
CA ASP A 190 5.12 -7.74 17.77
C ASP A 190 6.28 -6.72 17.60
N PRO A 191 6.83 -6.62 16.37
CA PRO A 191 8.09 -5.93 16.13
C PRO A 191 8.07 -4.45 16.53
N LEU A 192 6.93 -3.78 16.37
CA LEU A 192 6.81 -2.36 16.69
C LEU A 192 6.70 -2.14 18.21
N TYR A 193 6.02 -3.03 18.96
CA TYR A 193 6.08 -2.99 20.43
C TYR A 193 7.53 -3.12 20.92
N GLN A 194 8.30 -4.04 20.35
CA GLN A 194 9.73 -4.23 20.71
C GLN A 194 10.56 -2.97 20.42
N VAL A 195 10.37 -2.34 19.26
CA VAL A 195 11.05 -1.09 18.90
C VAL A 195 10.71 0.04 19.87
N PHE A 196 9.42 0.26 20.18
CA PHE A 196 9.02 1.34 21.09
C PHE A 196 9.39 1.05 22.55
N PHE A 197 9.38 -0.21 22.97
CA PHE A 197 9.92 -0.61 24.26
C PHE A 197 11.41 -0.31 24.38
N TRP A 198 12.19 -0.65 23.34
CA TRP A 198 13.61 -0.32 23.29
C TRP A 198 13.88 1.19 23.35
N ILE A 199 13.13 1.99 22.58
CA ILE A 199 13.23 3.47 22.64
C ILE A 199 13.05 3.96 24.08
N ARG A 200 11.99 3.49 24.77
CA ARG A 200 11.70 3.88 26.16
C ARG A 200 12.78 3.49 27.17
N LEU A 201 13.49 2.38 26.95
CA LEU A 201 14.57 1.97 27.84
C LEU A 201 15.84 2.83 27.68
N HIS A 202 16.00 3.49 26.53
CA HIS A 202 17.19 4.26 26.17
C HIS A 202 16.96 5.77 26.03
N THR A 203 15.79 6.27 26.48
CA THR A 203 15.49 7.70 26.65
C THR A 203 15.22 8.01 28.12
#